data_AF-A0A1I0IXG7-F1
#
_entry.id   AF-A0A1I0IXG7-F1
#
_cell.length_a   1.000
_cell.length_b   1.000
_cell.length_c   1.000
_cell.angle_alpha   90.00
_cell.angle_beta   90.00
_cell.angle_gamma   90.00
#
_symmetry.space_group_name_H-M   'P 1'
#
loop_
_entity.id
_entity.type
_entity.pdbx_description
1 polymer ?
#
loop_
_entity_poly.entity_id
_entity_poly.type
_entity_poly.pdbx_seq_one_letter_code
_entity_poly.pdbx_strand_id
1 'polypeptide(L)'
;MTRRRLSEIARERAAEFDSGICNNRVHESLQGQHDHGPDLERHINVIESVYELAYSYDDEDRSERKFDIFGAAEDINDHIDDVVDEVIAATLADLLEVVDGWGDVWDDDEIAAAKHEAREWLQEHSEAAERAGVWGEVTA
;
A
#
# COMPACT_ATOMS: atom_id res chain seq x y z
N MET A 1 -4.16 -5.74 -16.56
CA MET A 1 -5.30 -5.31 -15.72
C MET A 1 -4.76 -4.69 -14.43
N THR A 2 -3.69 -5.27 -13.91
CA THR A 2 -2.68 -4.75 -12.96
C THR A 2 -2.58 -3.25 -12.80
N ARG A 3 -2.22 -2.47 -13.83
CA ARG A 3 -2.07 -1.00 -13.70
C ARG A 3 -3.34 -0.27 -13.27
N ARG A 4 -4.50 -0.76 -13.73
CA ARG A 4 -5.79 -0.17 -13.33
C ARG A 4 -6.07 -0.47 -11.86
N ARG A 5 -5.89 -1.73 -11.45
CA ARG A 5 -6.08 -2.15 -10.05
C ARG A 5 -5.09 -1.44 -9.11
N LEU A 6 -3.83 -1.33 -9.51
CA LEU A 6 -2.80 -0.56 -8.79
C LEU A 6 -3.21 0.90 -8.62
N SER A 7 -3.72 1.53 -9.69
CA SER A 7 -4.23 2.91 -9.63
C SER A 7 -5.47 3.05 -8.74
N GLU A 8 -6.33 2.05 -8.68
CA GLU A 8 -7.52 2.02 -7.80
C GLU A 8 -7.07 1.91 -6.33
N ILE A 9 -6.18 0.97 -6.00
CA ILE A 9 -5.57 0.82 -4.67
C ILE A 9 -4.85 2.11 -4.25
N ALA A 10 -4.00 2.65 -5.11
CA ALA A 10 -3.26 3.89 -4.82
C ALA A 10 -4.19 5.05 -4.48
N ARG A 11 -5.32 5.17 -5.20
CA ARG A 11 -6.31 6.21 -4.95
C ARG A 11 -7.08 5.99 -3.66
N GLU A 12 -7.51 4.76 -3.40
CA GLU A 12 -8.26 4.41 -2.19
C GLU A 12 -7.42 4.63 -0.94
N ARG A 13 -6.18 4.12 -0.94
CA ARG A 13 -5.25 4.26 0.18
C ARG A 13 -4.78 5.69 0.40
N ALA A 14 -4.49 6.43 -0.68
CA ALA A 14 -4.13 7.84 -0.54
C ALA A 14 -5.27 8.67 0.07
N ALA A 15 -6.52 8.33 -0.23
CA ALA A 15 -7.69 9.03 0.31
C ALA A 15 -7.91 8.83 1.81
N GLU A 16 -7.16 7.93 2.46
CA GLU A 16 -7.13 7.81 3.93
C GLU A 16 -6.40 8.99 4.60
N PHE A 17 -5.61 9.76 3.84
CA PHE A 17 -4.85 10.89 4.33
C PHE A 17 -5.55 12.22 4.00
N ASP A 18 -5.71 13.05 5.04
CA ASP A 18 -6.20 14.42 4.98
C ASP A 18 -5.13 15.39 4.49
N SER A 19 -3.85 15.17 4.78
CA SER A 19 -2.77 16.01 4.25
C SER A 19 -2.55 15.75 2.76
N GLY A 20 -2.55 16.83 1.97
CA GLY A 20 -2.20 16.77 0.55
C GLY A 20 -0.80 16.20 0.32
N ILE A 21 0.14 16.44 1.24
CA ILE A 21 1.51 15.92 1.15
C ILE A 21 1.52 14.40 1.28
N CYS A 22 0.89 13.85 2.32
CA CYS A 22 0.81 12.40 2.56
C CYS A 22 0.03 11.70 1.44
N ASN A 23 -1.13 12.26 1.06
CA ASN A 23 -1.98 11.75 -0.02
C ASN A 23 -1.20 11.61 -1.34
N ASN A 24 -0.56 12.70 -1.77
CA ASN A 24 0.20 12.71 -3.02
C ASN A 24 1.36 11.70 -2.98
N ARG A 25 2.10 11.68 -1.86
CA ARG A 25 3.26 10.80 -1.72
C ARG A 25 2.85 9.33 -1.77
N VAL A 26 1.85 8.92 -0.98
CA VAL A 26 1.32 7.54 -0.98
C VAL A 26 0.81 7.14 -2.36
N HIS A 27 0.07 8.03 -3.02
CA HIS A 27 -0.46 7.78 -4.36
C HIS A 27 0.66 7.56 -5.39
N GLU A 28 1.70 8.39 -5.38
CA GLU A 28 2.87 8.25 -6.27
C GLU A 28 3.66 6.97 -6.00
N SER A 29 3.88 6.65 -4.72
CA SER A 29 4.63 5.48 -4.29
C SER A 29 3.98 4.17 -4.72
N LEU A 30 2.66 4.05 -4.49
CA LEU A 30 1.91 2.86 -4.87
C LEU A 30 1.79 2.69 -6.39
N GLN A 31 1.99 3.75 -7.20
CA GLN A 31 2.04 3.65 -8.66
C GLN A 31 3.40 3.23 -9.23
N GLY A 32 4.35 2.86 -8.37
CA GLY A 32 5.67 2.36 -8.80
C GLY A 32 6.70 3.45 -9.02
N GLN A 33 6.54 4.62 -8.38
CA GLN A 33 7.57 5.67 -8.31
C GLN A 33 8.45 5.51 -7.05
N HIS A 34 8.82 4.28 -6.69
CA HIS A 34 9.68 3.98 -5.55
C HIS A 34 10.87 3.09 -5.94
N ASP A 35 12.03 3.38 -5.35
CA ASP A 35 13.25 2.56 -5.40
C ASP A 35 13.31 1.53 -4.24
N HIS A 36 12.41 1.65 -3.26
CA HIS A 36 12.41 0.87 -2.02
C HIS A 36 10.99 0.35 -1.69
N GLY A 37 10.86 -0.97 -1.59
CA GLY A 37 9.63 -1.67 -1.26
C GLY A 37 9.46 -2.99 -2.03
N PRO A 38 8.58 -3.90 -1.60
CA PRO A 38 8.20 -5.09 -2.36
C PRO A 38 7.63 -4.71 -3.74
N ASP A 39 7.89 -5.54 -4.76
CA ASP A 39 7.33 -5.35 -6.11
C ASP A 39 5.81 -5.59 -6.11
N LEU A 40 5.04 -4.55 -5.78
CA LEU A 40 3.59 -4.59 -5.67
C LEU A 40 2.91 -4.97 -6.99
N GLU A 41 3.46 -4.52 -8.12
CA GLU A 41 2.97 -4.88 -9.45
C GLU A 41 3.05 -6.41 -9.68
N ARG A 42 4.15 -7.05 -9.25
CA ARG A 42 4.30 -8.51 -9.32
C ARG A 42 3.28 -9.25 -8.46
N HIS A 43 3.00 -8.79 -7.25
CA HIS A 43 2.01 -9.44 -6.37
C HIS A 43 0.59 -9.34 -6.93
N ILE A 44 0.21 -8.17 -7.46
CA ILE A 44 -1.09 -7.98 -8.11
C ILE A 44 -1.22 -8.84 -9.38
N ASN A 45 -0.14 -9.02 -10.15
CA ASN A 45 -0.17 -9.91 -11.31
C ASN A 45 -0.43 -11.37 -10.94
N VAL A 46 0.14 -11.84 -9.82
CA VAL A 46 -0.07 -13.22 -9.33
C VAL A 46 -1.54 -13.43 -8.96
N ILE A 47 -2.16 -12.51 -8.23
CA ILE A 47 -3.55 -12.70 -7.81
C ILE A 47 -4.54 -12.62 -8.98
N GLU A 48 -4.31 -11.71 -9.95
CA GLU A 48 -5.14 -11.65 -11.16
C GLU A 48 -5.10 -13.00 -11.90
N SER A 49 -3.93 -13.62 -11.98
CA SER A 49 -3.77 -14.95 -12.59
C SER A 49 -4.50 -16.05 -11.82
N VAL A 50 -4.53 -15.98 -10.48
CA VAL A 50 -5.26 -16.94 -9.63
C VAL A 50 -6.77 -16.78 -9.79
N TYR A 51 -7.29 -15.54 -9.83
CA TYR A 51 -8.70 -15.28 -10.10
C TYR A 51 -9.11 -15.77 -11.50
N GLU A 52 -8.32 -15.45 -12.54
CA GLU A 52 -8.58 -15.95 -13.90
C GLU A 52 -8.63 -17.49 -13.92
N LEU A 53 -7.73 -18.16 -13.19
CA LEU A 53 -7.76 -19.60 -13.05
C LEU A 53 -9.06 -20.08 -12.37
N ALA A 54 -9.50 -19.41 -11.29
CA ALA A 54 -10.76 -19.72 -10.60
C ALA A 54 -11.98 -19.60 -11.52
N TYR A 55 -12.02 -18.53 -12.32
CA TYR A 55 -13.10 -18.26 -13.28
C TYR A 55 -13.06 -19.19 -14.51
N SER A 56 -11.89 -19.77 -14.83
CA SER A 56 -11.75 -20.72 -15.94
C SER A 56 -12.35 -22.10 -15.66
N TYR A 57 -12.66 -22.42 -14.39
CA TYR A 57 -13.38 -23.64 -14.03
C TYR A 57 -14.88 -23.46 -14.33
N ASP A 58 -15.30 -24.02 -15.47
CA ASP A 58 -16.69 -24.03 -15.94
C ASP A 58 -17.62 -24.78 -14.96
N ASP A 59 -18.85 -24.27 -14.81
CA ASP A 59 -19.77 -24.50 -13.67
C ASP A 59 -20.26 -25.95 -13.46
N GLU A 60 -19.89 -26.90 -14.32
CA GLU A 60 -20.57 -28.20 -14.38
C GLU A 60 -19.94 -29.35 -13.59
N ASP A 61 -18.72 -29.26 -13.03
CA ASP A 61 -18.12 -30.46 -12.40
C ASP A 61 -17.27 -30.30 -11.13
N ARG A 62 -17.03 -29.10 -10.56
CA ARG A 62 -16.16 -28.97 -9.37
C ARG A 62 -16.48 -27.79 -8.45
N SER A 63 -17.48 -27.92 -7.59
CA SER A 63 -17.76 -26.89 -6.57
C SER A 63 -16.64 -26.78 -5.53
N GLU A 64 -16.13 -27.90 -5.01
CA GLU A 64 -15.12 -27.91 -3.93
C GLU A 64 -13.80 -27.24 -4.35
N ARG A 65 -13.25 -27.57 -5.53
CA ARG A 65 -12.00 -26.95 -5.99
C ARG A 65 -12.16 -25.46 -6.32
N LYS A 66 -13.35 -25.04 -6.76
CA LYS A 66 -13.65 -23.63 -6.98
C LYS A 66 -13.59 -22.87 -5.64
N PHE A 67 -14.19 -23.41 -4.58
CA PHE A 67 -14.11 -22.84 -3.24
C PHE A 67 -12.67 -22.79 -2.70
N ASP A 68 -11.88 -23.86 -2.88
CA ASP A 68 -10.48 -23.88 -2.44
C ASP A 68 -9.63 -22.80 -3.15
N ILE A 69 -9.84 -22.59 -4.45
CA ILE A 69 -9.12 -21.56 -5.22
C ILE A 69 -9.59 -20.16 -4.81
N PHE A 70 -10.89 -19.96 -4.56
CA PHE A 70 -11.38 -18.68 -4.04
C PHE A 70 -10.79 -18.36 -2.67
N GLY A 71 -10.74 -19.34 -1.75
CA GLY A 71 -10.09 -19.14 -0.44
C GLY A 71 -8.61 -18.79 -0.58
N ALA A 72 -7.87 -19.50 -1.45
CA ALA A 72 -6.48 -19.16 -1.72
C ALA A 72 -6.32 -17.76 -2.36
N ALA A 73 -7.28 -17.32 -3.17
CA ALA A 73 -7.27 -15.96 -3.73
C ALA A 73 -7.54 -14.90 -2.66
N GLU A 74 -8.44 -15.16 -1.71
CA GLU A 74 -8.68 -14.29 -0.54
C GLU A 74 -7.44 -14.19 0.34
N ASP A 75 -6.79 -15.30 0.68
CA ASP A 75 -5.54 -15.30 1.47
C ASP A 75 -4.43 -14.48 0.79
N ILE A 76 -4.32 -14.58 -0.55
CA ILE A 76 -3.37 -13.77 -1.33
C ILE A 76 -3.80 -12.30 -1.35
N ASN A 77 -5.10 -12.00 -1.32
CA ASN A 77 -5.60 -10.63 -1.28
C ASN A 77 -5.24 -9.95 0.06
N ASP A 78 -5.46 -10.64 1.17
CA ASP A 78 -5.08 -10.16 2.49
C ASP A 78 -3.56 -9.90 2.56
N HIS A 79 -2.76 -10.79 1.96
CA HIS A 79 -1.32 -10.57 1.84
C HIS A 79 -0.95 -9.34 0.98
N ILE A 80 -1.73 -9.02 -0.06
CA ILE A 80 -1.50 -7.80 -0.84
C ILE A 80 -1.79 -6.57 0.01
N ASP A 81 -2.85 -6.58 0.82
CA ASP A 81 -3.16 -5.48 1.72
C ASP A 81 -2.01 -5.26 2.72
N ASP A 82 -1.43 -6.33 3.27
CA ASP A 82 -0.25 -6.27 4.12
C ASP A 82 0.97 -5.64 3.43
N VAL A 83 1.20 -5.98 2.16
CA VAL A 83 2.30 -5.46 1.34
C VAL A 83 2.06 -3.99 0.96
N VAL A 84 0.80 -3.61 0.70
CA VAL A 84 0.42 -2.21 0.48
C VAL A 84 0.71 -1.38 1.71
N ASP A 85 0.33 -1.86 2.89
CA ASP A 85 0.59 -1.17 4.16
C ASP A 85 2.11 -1.05 4.42
N GLU A 86 2.90 -2.06 4.05
CA GLU A 86 4.37 -2.00 4.13
C GLU A 86 4.96 -0.90 3.24
N VAL A 87 4.46 -0.77 2.00
CA VAL A 87 4.89 0.30 1.08
C VAL A 87 4.48 1.68 1.60
N ILE A 88 3.28 1.81 2.16
CA ILE A 88 2.83 3.07 2.78
C ILE A 88 3.73 3.41 3.98
N ALA A 89 4.03 2.43 4.84
CA ALA A 89 4.89 2.64 6.00
C ALA A 89 6.29 3.14 5.59
N ALA A 90 6.92 2.48 4.61
CA ALA A 90 8.22 2.91 4.08
C ALA A 90 8.14 4.32 3.46
N THR A 91 7.06 4.62 2.75
CA THR A 91 6.84 5.93 2.12
C THR A 91 6.72 7.05 3.15
N LEU A 92 5.99 6.81 4.24
CA LEU A 92 5.79 7.79 5.31
C LEU A 92 7.07 7.99 6.13
N ALA A 93 7.87 6.94 6.33
CA ALA A 93 9.20 7.05 6.93
C ALA A 93 10.12 7.94 6.08
N ASP A 94 10.26 7.63 4.78
CA ASP A 94 11.01 8.47 3.84
C ASP A 94 10.52 9.92 3.83
N LEU A 95 9.20 10.13 3.89
CA LEU A 95 8.60 11.47 3.97
C LEU A 95 9.07 12.21 5.22
N LEU A 96 9.05 11.58 6.39
CA LEU A 96 9.47 12.19 7.66
C LEU A 96 10.94 12.63 7.63
N GLU A 97 11.80 11.93 6.91
CA GLU A 97 13.22 12.30 6.74
C GLU A 97 13.41 13.57 5.88
N VAL A 98 12.59 13.75 4.84
CA VAL A 98 12.85 14.76 3.80
C VAL A 98 11.94 15.99 3.87
N VAL A 99 10.76 15.89 4.48
CA VAL A 99 9.70 16.91 4.40
C VAL A 99 10.10 18.26 5.01
N ASP A 100 11.00 18.27 6.00
CA ASP A 100 11.55 19.51 6.58
C ASP A 100 12.34 20.35 5.57
N GLY A 101 12.78 19.74 4.46
CA GLY A 101 13.47 20.40 3.36
C GLY A 101 12.56 21.10 2.35
N TRP A 102 11.22 20.99 2.48
CA TRP A 102 10.26 21.43 1.45
C TRP A 102 9.58 22.77 1.73
N GLY A 103 10.12 23.56 2.68
CA GLY A 103 9.57 24.88 3.05
C GLY A 103 9.59 25.94 1.93
N ASP A 104 10.14 25.63 0.76
CA ASP A 104 10.07 26.47 -0.45
C ASP A 104 8.83 26.17 -1.32
N VAL A 105 8.20 25.00 -1.14
CA VAL A 105 7.03 24.54 -1.90
C VAL A 105 5.77 24.51 -1.03
N TRP A 106 5.90 24.11 0.22
CA TRP A 106 4.81 23.94 1.18
C TRP A 106 5.01 24.89 2.36
N ASP A 107 3.91 25.32 2.99
CA ASP A 107 4.01 26.12 4.20
C ASP A 107 4.32 25.26 5.44
N ASP A 108 4.81 25.92 6.50
CA ASP A 108 5.22 25.25 7.74
C ASP A 108 4.05 24.51 8.42
N ASP A 109 2.81 25.00 8.26
CA ASP A 109 1.62 24.40 8.86
C ASP A 109 1.23 23.11 8.13
N GLU A 110 1.28 23.10 6.79
CA GLU A 110 1.07 21.92 5.95
C GLU A 110 2.13 20.83 6.21
N ILE A 111 3.40 21.23 6.35
CA ILE A 111 4.51 20.33 6.71
C ILE A 111 4.27 19.73 8.10
N ALA A 112 3.91 20.55 9.09
CA ALA A 112 3.65 20.07 10.45
C ALA A 112 2.45 19.10 10.50
N ALA A 113 1.37 19.40 9.76
CA ALA A 113 0.21 18.53 9.64
C ALA A 113 0.57 17.18 9.01
N ALA A 114 1.31 17.19 7.89
CA ALA A 114 1.78 15.97 7.23
C ALA A 114 2.63 15.11 8.15
N LYS A 115 3.57 15.71 8.90
CA LYS A 115 4.42 14.98 9.85
C LYS A 115 3.62 14.38 11.00
N HIS A 116 2.59 15.07 11.48
CA HIS A 116 1.74 14.57 12.55
C HIS A 116 0.95 13.36 12.08
N GLU A 117 0.27 13.50 10.95
CA GLU A 117 -0.54 12.44 10.35
C GLU A 117 0.31 11.21 9.97
N ALA A 118 1.47 11.41 9.33
CA ALA A 118 2.37 10.32 8.99
C ALA A 118 2.79 9.51 10.23
N ARG A 119 3.09 10.18 11.35
CA ARG A 119 3.44 9.51 12.61
C ARG A 119 2.24 8.80 13.23
N GLU A 120 1.06 9.41 13.21
CA GLU A 120 -0.17 8.81 13.73
C GLU A 120 -0.48 7.52 12.98
N TRP A 121 -0.47 7.57 11.64
CA TRP A 121 -0.71 6.40 10.80
C TRP A 121 0.30 5.28 11.09
N LEU A 122 1.60 5.62 11.17
CA LEU A 122 2.66 4.64 11.47
C LEU A 122 2.51 4.00 12.86
N GLN A 123 2.02 4.75 13.85
CA GLN A 123 1.76 4.22 15.19
C GLN A 123 0.55 3.30 15.23
N GLU A 124 -0.52 3.65 14.52
CA GLU A 124 -1.71 2.80 14.37
C GLU A 124 -1.40 1.51 13.60
N HIS A 125 -0.49 1.58 12.62
CA HIS A 125 -0.09 0.47 11.75
C HIS A 125 1.31 -0.07 12.12
N SER A 126 1.54 -0.28 13.42
CA SER A 126 2.82 -0.75 13.95
C SER A 126 3.35 -2.03 13.29
N GLU A 127 2.48 -3.01 13.01
CA GLU A 127 2.89 -4.24 12.34
C GLU A 127 3.41 -4.00 10.92
N ALA A 128 2.80 -3.06 10.18
CA ALA A 128 3.25 -2.69 8.84
C ALA A 128 4.61 -1.97 8.90
N ALA A 129 4.78 -1.06 9.86
CA ALA A 129 6.06 -0.39 10.09
C ALA A 129 7.18 -1.34 10.56
N GLU A 130 6.85 -2.38 11.32
CA GLU A 130 7.77 -3.46 11.67
C GLU A 130 8.17 -4.30 10.45
N ARG A 131 7.20 -4.70 9.61
CA ARG A 131 7.46 -5.43 8.36
C ARG A 131 8.35 -4.64 7.41
N ALA A 132 8.10 -3.33 7.30
CA ALA A 132 8.89 -2.41 6.48
C ALA A 132 10.28 -2.10 7.07
N GLY A 133 10.53 -2.48 8.33
CA GLY A 133 11.80 -2.21 9.01
C GLY A 133 12.01 -0.74 9.44
N VAL A 134 10.94 0.07 9.44
CA VAL A 134 10.98 1.52 9.72
C VAL A 134 10.48 1.90 11.11
N TRP A 135 10.13 0.92 11.96
CA TRP A 135 9.66 1.18 13.33
C TRP A 135 10.59 2.06 14.18
N GLY A 136 11.90 2.03 13.89
CA GLY A 136 12.88 2.91 14.53
C GLY A 136 12.60 4.41 14.29
N GLU A 137 12.07 4.78 13.13
CA GLU A 137 11.74 6.17 12.79
C GLU A 137 10.42 6.64 13.39
N VAL A 138 9.51 5.71 13.66
CA VAL A 138 8.20 5.98 14.30
C VAL A 138 8.38 6.43 15.75
N THR A 139 9.46 5.99 16.41
CA THR A 139 9.71 6.22 17.85
C THR A 139 10.78 7.27 18.14
N ALA A 140 11.40 7.85 17.10
CA ALA A 140 12.43 8.88 17.18
C ALA A 140 11.86 10.30 17.33
#